data_AF-A0ABD2UTR7-F1
#
_entry.id   AF-A0ABD2UTR7-F1
#
_cell.length_a   1.000
_cell.length_b   1.000
_cell.length_c   1.000
_cell.angle_alpha   90.00
_cell.angle_beta   90.00
_cell.angle_gamma   90.00
#
_symmetry.space_group_name_H-M   'P 1'
#
loop_
_entity.id
_entity.type
_entity.pdbx_description
1 polymer ?
#
loop_
_entity_poly.entity_id
_entity_poly.type
_entity_poly.pdbx_seq_one_letter_code
_entity_poly.pdbx_strand_id
1 'polypeptide(L)'
;MVFISCHLSAHARNVEERNLQFKHISNSLFSKNRNPYAKSAQLTVWLGDLNYRLQGINSYPARDLIHGNLHQMLTSKDQLLQEAERGEIFNGYCEGALDFKPTYKYDIGSSSYDTSHKVRVPSWTDRILFKIDSNNINATLHSYEAIESIQSSDHKPVKAHLCLKLNK
;
A
#
# COMPACT_ATOMS: atom_id res chain seq x y z
N MET A 1 19.24 2.60 -6.58
CA MET A 1 17.83 2.32 -6.26
C MET A 1 17.79 1.59 -4.92
N VAL A 2 16.73 1.77 -4.13
CA VAL A 2 16.52 1.07 -2.86
C VAL A 2 15.12 0.46 -2.88
N PHE A 3 15.00 -0.78 -2.39
CA PHE A 3 13.73 -1.47 -2.21
C PHE A 3 13.55 -1.78 -0.72
N ILE A 4 12.42 -1.37 -0.16
CA ILE A 4 12.04 -1.60 1.23
C ILE A 4 10.79 -2.46 1.20
N SER A 5 10.88 -3.65 1.77
CA SER A 5 9.72 -4.51 2.01
C SER A 5 9.44 -4.57 3.50
N CYS A 6 8.20 -4.32 3.92
CA CYS A 6 7.83 -4.44 5.33
C CYS A 6 6.43 -5.04 5.50
N HIS A 7 6.21 -5.59 6.70
CA HIS A 7 4.92 -6.02 7.19
C HIS A 7 4.61 -5.22 8.45
N LEU A 8 3.63 -4.32 8.38
CA LEU A 8 3.28 -3.42 9.49
C LEU A 8 2.17 -4.02 10.37
N SER A 9 1.96 -3.43 11.54
CA SER A 9 0.97 -3.85 12.53
C SER A 9 -0.44 -4.06 11.94
N ALA A 10 -0.95 -5.27 12.12
CA ALA A 10 -2.29 -5.67 11.70
C ALA A 10 -3.41 -4.97 12.51
N HIS A 11 -4.65 -5.17 12.06
CA HIS A 11 -5.91 -4.64 12.63
C HIS A 11 -6.21 -3.17 12.33
N ALA A 12 -7.49 -2.88 12.04
CA ALA A 12 -7.97 -1.56 11.62
C ALA A 12 -7.68 -0.44 12.63
N ARG A 13 -7.70 -0.73 13.93
CA ARG A 13 -7.48 0.27 15.00
C ARG A 13 -6.03 0.73 15.15
N ASN A 14 -5.06 0.02 14.57
CA ASN A 14 -3.63 0.25 14.82
C ASN A 14 -3.01 1.27 13.82
N VAL A 15 -3.75 2.31 13.44
CA VAL A 15 -3.27 3.32 12.46
C VAL A 15 -2.01 4.02 12.98
N GLU A 16 -2.07 4.56 14.19
CA GLU A 16 -0.95 5.28 14.80
C GLU A 16 0.29 4.40 14.95
N GLU A 17 0.11 3.14 15.34
CA GLU A 17 1.21 2.16 15.43
C GLU A 17 1.86 1.92 14.07
N ARG A 18 1.09 1.77 12.98
CA ARG A 18 1.65 1.65 11.64
C ARG A 18 2.40 2.92 11.21
N ASN A 19 1.87 4.09 11.53
CA ASN A 19 2.56 5.37 11.26
C ASN A 19 3.90 5.44 12.02
N LEU A 20 3.91 5.03 13.30
CA LEU A 20 5.14 4.99 14.12
C LEU A 20 6.16 3.99 13.56
N GLN A 21 5.72 2.81 13.13
CA GLN A 21 6.59 1.81 12.50
C GLN A 21 7.18 2.32 11.19
N PHE A 22 6.37 2.95 10.33
CA PHE A 22 6.84 3.61 9.12
C PHE A 22 7.91 4.68 9.44
N LYS A 23 7.61 5.60 10.38
CA LYS A 23 8.53 6.67 10.80
C LYS A 23 9.83 6.07 11.36
N HIS A 24 9.74 5.01 12.14
CA HIS A 24 10.90 4.31 12.69
C HIS A 24 11.78 3.69 11.59
N ILE A 25 11.19 2.92 10.67
CA ILE A 25 11.93 2.29 9.55
C ILE A 25 12.59 3.37 8.68
N SER A 26 11.83 4.41 8.31
CA SER A 26 12.33 5.53 7.50
C SER A 26 13.52 6.22 8.18
N ASN A 27 13.39 6.55 9.47
CA ASN A 27 14.47 7.18 10.22
C ASN A 27 15.70 6.27 10.35
N SER A 28 15.52 4.98 10.56
CA SER A 28 16.63 4.03 10.67
C SER A 28 17.39 3.86 9.36
N LEU A 29 16.71 3.92 8.21
CA LEU A 29 17.33 3.75 6.90
C LEU A 29 17.97 5.03 6.37
N PHE A 30 17.29 6.18 6.51
CA PHE A 30 17.63 7.42 5.80
C PHE A 30 18.18 8.55 6.68
N SER A 31 18.08 8.46 8.01
CA SER A 31 18.64 9.49 8.88
C SER A 31 20.16 9.37 8.96
N LYS A 32 20.88 10.39 8.49
CA LYS A 32 22.34 10.47 8.60
C LYS A 32 22.85 10.43 10.05
N ASN A 33 22.01 10.87 11.00
CA ASN A 33 22.35 10.84 12.43
C ASN A 33 22.37 9.41 12.99
N ARG A 34 21.62 8.47 12.40
CA ARG A 34 21.57 7.07 12.83
C ARG A 34 22.35 6.13 11.90
N ASN A 35 22.44 6.47 10.63
CA ASN A 35 23.15 5.71 9.61
C ASN A 35 24.16 6.62 8.89
N PRO A 36 25.45 6.61 9.27
CA PRO A 36 26.47 7.42 8.60
C PRO A 36 26.68 7.02 7.12
N TYR A 37 26.17 5.85 6.72
CA TYR A 37 26.18 5.37 5.34
C TYR A 37 24.88 5.66 4.59
N ALA A 38 23.93 6.39 5.19
CA ALA A 38 22.70 6.81 4.51
C ALA A 38 23.04 7.70 3.31
N LYS A 39 23.00 7.08 2.12
CA LYS A 39 23.07 7.78 0.83
C LYS A 39 21.66 8.01 0.33
N SER A 40 21.44 9.16 -0.30
CA SER A 40 20.19 9.38 -1.05
C SER A 40 20.12 8.37 -2.18
N ALA A 41 19.05 7.58 -2.20
CA ALA A 41 18.75 6.73 -3.34
C ALA A 41 18.05 7.59 -4.39
N GLN A 42 18.46 7.50 -5.66
CA GLN A 42 17.76 8.22 -6.73
C GLN A 42 16.29 7.80 -6.86
N LEU A 43 16.00 6.53 -6.58
CA LEU A 43 14.68 5.94 -6.51
C LEU A 43 14.60 5.04 -5.28
N THR A 44 13.55 5.24 -4.50
CA THR A 44 13.15 4.37 -3.39
C THR A 44 11.80 3.75 -3.72
N VAL A 45 11.69 2.43 -3.62
CA VAL A 45 10.42 1.70 -3.73
C VAL A 45 10.12 1.10 -2.37
N TRP A 46 8.93 1.40 -1.83
CA TRP A 46 8.45 0.86 -0.57
C TRP A 46 7.24 -0.02 -0.85
N LEU A 47 7.28 -1.27 -0.40
CA LEU A 47 6.23 -2.24 -0.67
C LEU A 47 5.98 -3.19 0.50
N GLY A 48 4.88 -3.93 0.41
CA GLY A 48 4.56 -5.04 1.30
C GLY A 48 3.15 -4.96 1.88
N ASP A 49 2.88 -5.77 2.89
CA ASP A 49 1.65 -5.71 3.68
C ASP A 49 1.76 -4.54 4.68
N LEU A 50 1.34 -3.36 4.23
CA LEU A 50 1.32 -2.16 5.05
C LEU A 50 0.13 -2.15 6.00
N ASN A 51 -0.81 -3.08 5.87
CA ASN A 51 -1.89 -3.35 6.83
C ASN A 51 -2.86 -2.20 7.15
N TYR A 52 -2.83 -1.08 6.40
CA TYR A 52 -3.86 -0.05 6.45
C TYR A 52 -5.20 -0.60 5.95
N ARG A 53 -6.29 -0.17 6.56
CA ARG A 53 -7.63 -0.73 6.34
C ARG A 53 -8.61 0.33 5.86
N LEU A 54 -9.74 -0.12 5.33
CA LEU A 54 -10.90 0.76 5.18
C LEU A 54 -11.49 1.12 6.55
N GLN A 55 -11.86 2.38 6.72
CA GLN A 55 -12.50 2.88 7.93
C GLN A 55 -13.87 3.53 7.67
N GLY A 56 -14.74 3.49 8.68
CA GLY A 56 -16.08 4.08 8.58
C GLY A 56 -16.99 3.39 7.55
N ILE A 57 -16.78 2.09 7.29
CA ILE A 57 -17.66 1.24 6.48
C ILE A 57 -17.60 -0.21 6.97
N ASN A 58 -18.76 -0.89 6.96
CA ASN A 58 -18.87 -2.30 7.31
C ASN A 58 -18.59 -3.20 6.08
N SER A 59 -18.35 -4.49 6.33
CA SER A 59 -17.94 -5.43 5.27
C SER A 59 -18.98 -5.56 4.15
N TYR A 60 -20.27 -5.72 4.45
CA TYR A 60 -21.30 -5.90 3.41
C TYR A 60 -21.47 -4.67 2.50
N PRO A 61 -21.67 -3.42 3.02
CA PRO A 61 -21.70 -2.24 2.15
C PRO A 61 -20.42 -2.04 1.34
N ALA A 62 -19.25 -2.37 1.90
CA ALA A 62 -18.00 -2.32 1.14
C ALA A 62 -17.99 -3.31 -0.02
N ARG A 63 -18.46 -4.55 0.21
CA ARG A 63 -18.61 -5.58 -0.83
C ARG A 63 -19.57 -5.14 -1.93
N ASP A 64 -20.69 -4.50 -1.58
CA ASP A 64 -21.65 -4.00 -2.58
C ASP A 64 -21.01 -2.95 -3.50
N LEU A 65 -20.23 -2.02 -2.95
CA LEU A 65 -19.47 -1.05 -3.73
C LEU A 65 -18.40 -1.72 -4.61
N ILE A 66 -17.74 -2.76 -4.09
CA ILE A 66 -16.75 -3.54 -4.87
C ILE A 66 -17.43 -4.27 -6.04
N HIS A 67 -18.59 -4.89 -5.81
CA HIS A 67 -19.36 -5.56 -6.87
C HIS A 67 -19.86 -4.59 -7.94
N GLY A 68 -20.18 -3.35 -7.56
CA GLY A 68 -20.56 -2.29 -8.49
C GLY A 68 -19.39 -1.61 -9.22
N ASN A 69 -18.14 -2.08 -9.03
CA ASN A 69 -16.92 -1.41 -9.52
C ASN A 69 -16.77 0.06 -9.06
N LEU A 70 -17.34 0.41 -7.90
CA LEU A 70 -17.31 1.75 -7.31
C LEU A 70 -16.12 1.90 -6.35
N HIS A 71 -14.95 1.38 -6.73
CA HIS A 71 -13.75 1.35 -5.87
C HIS A 71 -13.31 2.75 -5.42
N GLN A 72 -13.49 3.76 -6.28
CA GLN A 72 -13.18 5.15 -5.95
C GLN A 72 -13.99 5.70 -4.76
N MET A 73 -15.18 5.16 -4.48
CA MET A 73 -15.94 5.56 -3.27
C MET A 73 -15.29 5.04 -1.99
N LEU A 74 -14.51 3.96 -2.08
CA LEU A 74 -13.82 3.34 -0.95
C LEU A 74 -12.42 3.95 -0.71
N THR A 75 -11.77 4.53 -1.71
CA THR A 75 -10.43 5.13 -1.55
C THR A 75 -10.44 6.29 -0.56
N SER A 76 -11.52 7.08 -0.53
CA SER A 76 -11.71 8.14 0.49
C SER A 76 -11.82 7.60 1.93
N LYS A 77 -11.98 6.29 2.11
CA LYS A 77 -12.05 5.57 3.39
C LYS A 77 -10.77 4.77 3.68
N ASP A 78 -9.77 4.81 2.80
CA ASP A 78 -8.51 4.09 2.97
C ASP A 78 -7.60 4.85 3.95
N GLN A 79 -7.19 4.17 5.02
CA GLN A 79 -6.36 4.79 6.06
C GLN A 79 -4.98 5.22 5.54
N LEU A 80 -4.35 4.50 4.60
CA LEU A 80 -3.04 4.91 4.09
C LEU A 80 -3.17 6.22 3.33
N LEU A 81 -4.15 6.31 2.42
CA LEU A 81 -4.36 7.52 1.62
C LEU A 81 -4.68 8.73 2.52
N GLN A 82 -5.54 8.56 3.53
CA GLN A 82 -5.87 9.63 4.46
C GLN A 82 -4.67 10.10 5.30
N GLU A 83 -3.86 9.18 5.80
CA GLU A 83 -2.68 9.54 6.61
C GLU A 83 -1.56 10.14 5.74
N ALA A 84 -1.43 9.70 4.49
CA ALA A 84 -0.52 10.32 3.52
C ALA A 84 -1.00 11.74 3.14
N GLU A 85 -2.30 11.94 2.92
CA GLU A 85 -2.89 13.25 2.63
C GLU A 85 -2.71 14.24 3.80
N ARG A 86 -2.78 13.74 5.05
CA ARG A 86 -2.48 14.52 6.27
C ARG A 86 -0.99 14.86 6.42
N GLY A 87 -0.12 14.26 5.60
CA GLY A 87 1.33 14.44 5.70
C GLY A 87 1.99 13.65 6.83
N GLU A 88 1.30 12.67 7.41
CA GLU A 88 1.83 11.87 8.53
C GLU A 88 2.83 10.81 8.08
N ILE A 89 2.64 10.28 6.88
CA ILE A 89 3.43 9.18 6.32
C ILE A 89 3.69 9.38 4.83
N PHE A 90 4.70 8.69 4.30
CA PHE A 90 4.98 8.62 2.85
C PHE A 90 5.08 9.98 2.12
N ASN A 91 5.52 11.04 2.81
CA ASN A 91 5.73 12.36 2.21
C ASN A 91 6.67 12.29 1.00
N GLY A 92 6.20 12.81 -0.14
CA GLY A 92 6.92 12.81 -1.41
C GLY A 92 6.98 11.47 -2.14
N TYR A 93 6.32 10.42 -1.63
CA TYR A 93 6.09 9.19 -2.37
C TYR A 93 4.86 9.34 -3.28
N CYS A 94 4.89 8.60 -4.39
CA CYS A 94 3.80 8.41 -5.32
C CYS A 94 3.28 6.98 -5.21
N GLU A 95 1.97 6.82 -5.39
CA GLU A 95 1.29 5.54 -5.51
C GLU A 95 0.36 5.58 -6.74
N GLY A 96 0.13 4.42 -7.36
CA GLY A 96 -0.87 4.30 -8.42
C GLY A 96 -2.31 4.39 -7.88
N ALA A 97 -3.26 4.68 -8.77
CA ALA A 97 -4.67 4.60 -8.42
C ALA A 97 -5.08 3.17 -8.02
N LEU A 98 -5.89 3.05 -6.99
CA LEU A 98 -6.45 1.77 -6.52
C LEU A 98 -7.65 1.34 -7.37
N ASP A 99 -7.41 1.15 -8.66
CA ASP A 99 -8.43 0.77 -9.66
C ASP A 99 -8.69 -0.75 -9.71
N PHE A 100 -8.25 -1.47 -8.68
CA PHE A 100 -8.42 -2.92 -8.50
C PHE A 100 -9.09 -3.21 -7.15
N LYS A 101 -9.65 -4.41 -7.02
CA LYS A 101 -10.36 -4.84 -5.81
C LYS A 101 -9.42 -4.86 -4.57
N PRO A 102 -9.94 -4.57 -3.37
CA PRO A 102 -9.18 -4.77 -2.13
C PRO A 102 -8.56 -6.16 -2.05
N THR A 103 -7.29 -6.23 -1.64
CA THR A 103 -6.46 -7.44 -1.72
C THR A 103 -6.62 -8.37 -0.53
N TYR A 104 -7.24 -7.90 0.55
CA TYR A 104 -7.49 -8.63 1.79
C TYR A 104 -8.93 -8.41 2.25
N LYS A 105 -9.62 -9.32 2.92
CA LYS A 105 -9.27 -10.71 3.26
C LYS A 105 -10.15 -11.66 2.45
N TYR A 106 -9.55 -12.61 1.76
CA TYR A 106 -10.24 -13.64 1.00
C TYR A 106 -10.33 -14.96 1.78
N ASP A 107 -11.32 -15.78 1.43
CA ASP A 107 -11.28 -17.20 1.77
C ASP A 107 -10.24 -17.90 0.87
N ILE A 108 -9.31 -18.63 1.48
CA ILE A 108 -8.23 -19.32 0.78
C ILE A 108 -8.80 -20.28 -0.27
N GLY A 109 -8.23 -20.28 -1.47
CA GLY A 109 -8.70 -21.08 -2.60
C GLY A 109 -9.90 -20.48 -3.34
N SER A 110 -10.25 -19.22 -3.08
CA SER A 110 -11.39 -18.55 -3.72
C SER A 110 -11.14 -17.08 -4.08
N SER A 111 -12.14 -16.47 -4.72
CA SER A 111 -12.27 -15.01 -4.89
C SER A 111 -13.38 -14.42 -4.00
N SER A 112 -13.86 -15.18 -3.02
CA SER A 112 -14.84 -14.71 -2.03
C SER A 112 -14.15 -14.02 -0.87
N TYR A 113 -14.68 -12.87 -0.45
CA TYR A 113 -14.21 -12.19 0.76
C TYR A 113 -14.67 -12.92 2.03
N ASP A 114 -13.84 -12.85 3.07
CA ASP A 114 -13.95 -13.51 4.39
C ASP A 114 -15.38 -13.89 4.80
N THR A 115 -15.70 -15.18 4.69
CA THR A 115 -16.99 -15.74 5.13
C THR A 115 -16.93 -16.26 6.57
N SER A 116 -15.80 -16.11 7.26
CA SER A 116 -15.69 -16.47 8.67
C SER A 116 -16.53 -15.56 9.55
N HIS A 117 -16.74 -15.97 10.80
CA HIS A 117 -17.43 -15.20 11.84
C HIS A 117 -16.84 -13.79 12.08
N LYS A 118 -15.60 -13.52 11.64
CA LYS A 118 -14.95 -12.22 11.81
C LYS A 118 -15.38 -11.18 10.77
N VAL A 119 -15.89 -11.64 9.62
CA VAL A 119 -16.42 -10.83 8.51
C VAL A 119 -15.58 -9.58 8.28
N ARG A 120 -14.26 -9.76 8.04
CA ARG A 120 -13.35 -8.62 7.86
C ARG A 120 -13.83 -7.73 6.73
N VAL A 121 -13.68 -6.42 6.92
CA VAL A 121 -13.91 -5.43 5.86
C VAL A 121 -12.81 -5.63 4.80
N PRO A 122 -13.15 -5.76 3.52
CA PRO A 122 -12.15 -5.77 2.46
C PRO A 122 -11.24 -4.54 2.53
N SER A 123 -9.94 -4.66 2.33
CA SER A 123 -8.96 -3.57 2.46
C SER A 123 -7.77 -3.76 1.53
N TRP A 124 -7.20 -2.65 1.05
CA TRP A 124 -5.93 -2.62 0.32
C TRP A 124 -4.77 -2.60 1.31
N THR A 125 -4.43 -3.78 1.82
CA THR A 125 -3.33 -3.97 2.78
C THR A 125 -1.98 -4.03 2.09
N ASP A 126 -1.95 -4.54 0.86
CA ASP A 126 -0.75 -4.79 0.06
C ASP A 126 -0.50 -3.62 -0.89
N ARG A 127 0.62 -2.90 -0.71
CA ARG A 127 0.83 -1.60 -1.36
C ARG A 127 2.22 -1.49 -1.96
N ILE A 128 2.36 -0.68 -3.01
CA ILE A 128 3.64 -0.35 -3.64
C ILE A 128 3.68 1.15 -3.89
N LEU A 129 4.58 1.84 -3.20
CA LEU A 129 4.83 3.26 -3.32
C LEU A 129 6.26 3.51 -3.81
N PHE A 130 6.50 4.62 -4.49
CA PHE A 130 7.83 4.96 -4.97
C PHE A 130 8.12 6.45 -4.82
N LYS A 131 9.39 6.80 -4.60
CA LYS A 131 9.86 8.18 -4.47
C LYS A 131 11.11 8.38 -5.30
N ILE A 132 11.16 9.49 -6.03
CA ILE A 132 12.35 9.94 -6.77
C ILE A 132 12.97 11.12 -6.03
N ASP A 133 14.24 10.99 -5.66
CA ASP A 133 15.02 12.04 -4.97
C ASP A 133 16.15 12.61 -5.86
N SER A 134 16.08 12.39 -7.18
CA SER A 134 17.11 12.83 -8.13
C SER A 134 16.51 13.37 -9.43
N ASN A 135 17.00 14.52 -9.89
CA ASN A 135 16.58 15.13 -11.15
C ASN A 135 17.10 14.37 -12.39
N ASN A 136 18.00 13.40 -12.21
CA ASN A 136 18.61 12.65 -13.31
C ASN A 136 17.80 11.42 -13.71
N ILE A 137 16.70 11.14 -13.02
CA ILE A 137 15.82 10.01 -13.31
C ILE A 137 14.37 10.47 -13.26
N ASN A 138 13.58 10.01 -14.21
CA ASN A 138 12.13 10.08 -14.18
C ASN A 138 11.57 8.67 -14.11
N ALA A 139 10.49 8.48 -13.35
CA ALA A 139 9.76 7.21 -13.30
C ALA A 139 8.33 7.44 -13.81
N THR A 140 7.86 6.54 -14.65
CA THR A 140 6.48 6.49 -15.13
C THR A 140 5.87 5.16 -14.69
N LEU A 141 4.73 5.23 -14.00
CA LEU A 141 3.96 4.07 -13.62
C LEU A 141 3.07 3.63 -14.80
N HIS A 142 3.33 2.46 -15.35
CA HIS A 142 2.57 1.89 -16.47
C HIS A 142 1.39 1.05 -16.02
N SER A 143 1.52 0.30 -14.93
CA SER A 143 0.42 -0.46 -14.34
C SER A 143 0.57 -0.61 -12.84
N TYR A 144 -0.56 -0.71 -12.15
CA TYR A 144 -0.67 -1.03 -10.72
C TYR A 144 -1.94 -1.85 -10.51
N GLU A 145 -1.79 -3.12 -10.15
CA GLU A 145 -2.88 -4.09 -10.24
C GLU A 145 -2.68 -5.26 -9.26
N ALA A 146 -3.81 -5.84 -8.82
CA ALA A 146 -3.83 -7.09 -8.08
C ALA A 146 -3.96 -8.29 -9.05
N ILE A 147 -3.39 -9.43 -8.66
CA ILE A 147 -3.42 -10.68 -9.44
C ILE A 147 -4.49 -11.61 -8.87
N GLU A 148 -5.71 -11.46 -9.39
CA GLU A 148 -6.90 -12.21 -8.93
C GLU A 148 -6.82 -13.73 -9.16
N SER A 149 -6.09 -14.15 -10.20
CA SER A 149 -5.94 -15.57 -10.57
C SER A 149 -5.15 -16.38 -9.54
N ILE A 150 -4.41 -15.74 -8.63
CA ILE A 150 -3.67 -16.41 -7.56
C ILE A 150 -4.55 -16.45 -6.31
N GLN A 151 -4.81 -17.67 -5.81
CA GLN A 151 -5.79 -17.91 -4.74
C GLN A 151 -5.21 -18.73 -3.56
N SER A 152 -3.89 -18.95 -3.53
CA SER A 152 -3.22 -19.75 -2.50
C SER A 152 -3.14 -19.07 -1.12
N SER A 153 -3.50 -17.79 -1.02
CA SER A 153 -3.50 -16.98 0.20
C SER A 153 -4.83 -16.25 0.35
N ASP A 154 -5.10 -15.78 1.57
CA ASP A 154 -6.15 -14.82 1.89
C ASP A 154 -5.83 -13.38 1.43
N HIS A 155 -4.63 -13.17 0.87
CA HIS A 155 -4.22 -11.97 0.15
C HIS A 155 -4.09 -12.21 -1.36
N LYS A 156 -4.33 -11.18 -2.16
CA LYS A 156 -4.02 -11.16 -3.60
C LYS A 156 -2.68 -10.48 -3.84
N PRO A 157 -1.76 -11.09 -4.61
CA PRO A 157 -0.50 -10.43 -4.98
C PRO A 157 -0.74 -9.11 -5.71
N VAL A 158 0.08 -8.11 -5.43
CA VAL A 158 0.05 -6.80 -6.10
C VAL A 158 1.32 -6.60 -6.91
N LYS A 159 1.18 -6.08 -8.14
CA LYS A 159 2.32 -5.71 -8.99
C LYS A 159 2.21 -4.26 -9.46
N ALA A 160 3.38 -3.63 -9.61
CA ALA A 160 3.53 -2.32 -10.22
C ALA A 160 4.61 -2.38 -11.30
N HIS A 161 4.34 -1.80 -12.47
CA HIS A 161 5.32 -1.69 -13.55
C HIS A 161 5.82 -0.23 -13.65
N LEU A 162 7.07 -0.01 -13.22
CA LEU A 162 7.73 1.29 -13.28
C LEU A 162 8.74 1.32 -14.43
N CYS A 163 8.57 2.26 -15.36
CA CYS A 163 9.55 2.56 -16.40
C CYS A 163 10.44 3.71 -15.95
N LEU A 164 11.76 3.51 -16.00
CA LEU A 164 12.75 4.48 -15.56
C LEU A 164 13.47 5.08 -16.76
N LYS A 165 13.43 6.42 -16.87
CA LYS A 165 14.15 7.17 -17.89
C LYS A 165 15.26 7.99 -17.23
N LEU A 166 16.51 7.74 -17.66
CA LEU A 166 17.64 8.57 -17.26
C LEU A 166 17.62 9.85 -18.09
N ASN A 167 17.64 10.98 -17.40
CA ASN A 167 17.82 12.29 -18.03
C ASN A 167 19.33 12.46 -18.27
N LYS A 168 19.70 12.68 -19.54
CA LYS A 168 21.07 12.99 -19.94
C LYS A 168 21.40 14.44 -19.61
#